data_AF-A0AA36ERF6-F1
#
_entry.id   AF-A0AA36ERF6-F1
#
_cell.length_a   1.000
_cell.length_b   1.000
_cell.length_c   1.000
_cell.angle_alpha   90.00
_cell.angle_beta   90.00
_cell.angle_gamma   90.00
#
_symmetry.space_group_name_H-M   'P 1'
#
loop_
_entity.id
_entity.type
_entity.pdbx_description
1 polymer ?
#
loop_
_entity_poly.entity_id
_entity_poly.type
_entity_poly.pdbx_seq_one_letter_code
_entity_poly.pdbx_strand_id
1 'polypeptide(L)'
;MGEICYDDLLGILLESNSKKIKEGEVGMSMDEVIEECKLFYIAGSETTSNLIVWTMVCLSLHQEWQIKARQEILQVFGTGELHFEGLKHLKIITMILNEVLRLYPPAVMVIRATVKETKLGDMMIP
;
A
#
# COMPACT_ATOMS: atom_id res chain seq x y z
N MET A 1 23.42 -8.81 -18.13
CA MET A 1 23.75 -7.70 -17.22
C MET A 1 22.54 -6.78 -17.25
N GLY A 2 21.78 -6.74 -16.16
CA GLY A 2 20.55 -5.94 -16.09
C GLY A 2 20.88 -4.46 -16.14
N GLU A 3 20.13 -3.71 -16.93
CA GLU A 3 20.16 -2.25 -16.90
C GLU A 3 19.85 -1.79 -15.48
N ILE A 4 20.73 -0.96 -14.92
CA ILE A 4 20.52 -0.32 -13.62
C ILE A 4 19.44 0.73 -13.85
N CYS A 5 18.20 0.37 -13.53
CA CYS A 5 17.04 1.26 -13.62
C CYS A 5 17.13 2.29 -12.49
N TYR A 6 17.37 3.56 -12.83
CA TYR A 6 17.33 4.66 -11.87
C TYR A 6 15.90 5.12 -11.50
N ASP A 7 14.87 4.51 -12.11
CA ASP A 7 13.45 4.86 -11.95
C ASP A 7 12.72 4.04 -10.88
N ASP A 8 13.43 3.47 -9.91
CA ASP A 8 12.80 2.83 -8.74
C ASP A 8 12.79 3.75 -7.51
N LEU A 9 12.06 3.32 -6.46
CA LEU A 9 11.89 4.12 -5.25
C LEU A 9 13.23 4.49 -4.60
N LEU A 10 14.21 3.59 -4.61
CA LEU A 10 15.52 3.85 -4.03
C LEU A 10 16.32 4.84 -4.88
N GLY A 11 16.26 4.70 -6.21
CA GLY A 11 16.84 5.66 -7.15
C GLY A 11 16.29 7.07 -6.91
N ILE A 12 14.97 7.21 -6.84
CA ILE A 12 14.29 8.49 -6.57
C ILE A 12 14.67 9.05 -5.20
N LEU A 13 14.74 8.21 -4.16
CA LEU A 13 15.12 8.61 -2.81
C LEU A 13 16.55 9.16 -2.76
N LEU A 14 17.49 8.45 -3.37
CA LEU A 14 18.90 8.85 -3.44
C LEU A 14 19.10 10.13 -4.27
N GLU A 15 18.42 10.25 -5.41
CA GLU A 15 18.46 11.44 -6.24
C GLU A 15 17.94 12.66 -5.47
N SER A 16 16.75 12.53 -4.87
CA SER A 16 16.13 13.59 -4.06
C SER A 16 17.02 14.00 -2.89
N ASN A 17 17.63 13.03 -2.19
CA ASN A 17 18.54 13.29 -1.09
C ASN A 17 19.80 14.04 -1.54
N SER A 18 20.39 13.65 -2.68
CA SER A 18 21.57 14.32 -3.24
C SER A 18 21.27 15.77 -3.63
N LYS A 19 20.06 16.05 -4.12
CA LYS A 19 19.63 17.39 -4.50
C LYS A 19 19.48 18.31 -3.27
N LYS A 20 18.85 17.81 -2.19
CA LYS A 20 18.75 18.55 -0.92
C LYS A 20 20.12 18.96 -0.36
N ILE A 21 21.08 18.04 -0.36
CA ILE A 21 22.44 18.33 0.11
C ILE A 21 23.11 19.41 -0.74
N LYS A 22 22.92 19.38 -2.07
CA LYS A 22 23.46 20.42 -2.98
C LYS A 22 22.82 21.79 -2.78
N GLU A 23 21.55 21.83 -2.38
CA GLU A 23 20.81 23.07 -2.08
C GLU A 23 21.14 23.62 -0.68
N GLY A 24 22.02 22.95 0.07
CA GLY A 24 22.47 23.36 1.40
C GLY A 24 21.54 22.92 2.54
N GLU A 25 20.56 22.05 2.26
CA GLU A 25 19.69 21.45 3.27
C GLU A 25 20.33 20.22 3.91
N VAL A 26 19.84 19.85 5.09
CA VAL A 26 20.21 18.60 5.76
C VAL A 26 19.54 17.44 5.02
N GLY A 27 20.35 16.65 4.31
CA GLY A 27 19.94 15.37 3.73
C GLY A 27 19.98 14.22 4.74
N MET A 28 19.43 13.08 4.34
CA MET A 28 19.53 11.82 5.07
C MET A 28 20.96 11.26 4.97
N SER A 29 21.44 10.72 6.09
CA SER A 29 22.58 9.82 6.14
C SER A 29 22.27 8.49 5.45
N MET A 30 23.30 7.72 5.12
CA MET A 30 23.11 6.39 4.52
C MET A 30 22.35 5.44 5.46
N ASP A 31 22.56 5.54 6.77
CA ASP A 31 21.85 4.73 7.76
C ASP A 31 20.35 5.07 7.77
N GLU A 32 19.98 6.35 7.71
CA GLU A 32 18.58 6.77 7.60
C GLU A 32 17.93 6.27 6.31
N VAL A 33 18.65 6.33 5.17
CA VAL A 33 18.15 5.76 3.90
C VAL A 33 17.87 4.26 4.04
N ILE A 34 18.75 3.52 4.70
CA ILE A 34 18.57 2.08 4.95
C ILE A 34 17.35 1.83 5.84
N GLU A 35 17.18 2.61 6.91
CA GLU A 35 16.03 2.48 7.81
C GLU A 35 14.70 2.80 7.09
N GLU A 36 14.65 3.83 6.25
CA GLU A 36 13.48 4.14 5.43
C GLU A 36 13.14 3.00 4.46
N CYS A 37 14.14 2.39 3.81
CA CYS A 37 13.93 1.23 2.95
C CYS A 37 13.37 0.01 3.72
N LYS A 38 13.89 -0.25 4.93
CA LYS A 38 13.36 -1.34 5.79
C LYS A 38 11.92 -1.07 6.19
N LEU A 39 11.62 0.15 6.60
CA LEU A 39 10.27 0.56 6.98
C LEU A 39 9.30 0.36 5.82
N PHE A 40 9.64 0.82 4.62
CA PHE A 40 8.82 0.65 3.43
C PHE A 40 8.55 -0.83 3.11
N TYR A 41 9.59 -1.67 3.19
CA TYR A 41 9.46 -3.11 2.97
C TYR A 41 8.51 -3.77 3.97
N ILE A 42 8.68 -3.51 5.27
CA ILE A 42 7.84 -4.11 6.32
C ILE A 42 6.40 -3.62 6.19
N ALA A 43 6.22 -2.30 6.08
CA ALA A 43 4.90 -1.68 5.97
C ALA A 43 4.12 -2.19 4.75
N GLY A 44 4.80 -2.40 3.61
CA GLY A 44 4.18 -2.93 2.40
C GLY A 44 3.96 -4.44 2.42
N SER A 45 4.87 -5.22 2.99
CA SER A 45 4.85 -6.68 2.95
C SER A 45 3.84 -7.28 3.93
N GLU A 46 3.93 -6.92 5.20
CA GLU A 46 3.10 -7.52 6.26
C GLU A 46 1.63 -7.16 6.08
N THR A 47 1.34 -5.89 5.77
CA THR A 47 -0.05 -5.42 5.61
C THR A 47 -0.71 -6.05 4.38
N THR A 48 -0.03 -6.08 3.23
CA THR A 48 -0.58 -6.62 1.99
C THR A 48 -0.75 -8.13 2.05
N SER A 49 0.22 -8.85 2.62
CA SER A 49 0.12 -10.32 2.78
C SER A 49 -1.06 -10.71 3.66
N ASN A 50 -1.27 -10.03 4.79
CA ASN A 50 -2.44 -10.26 5.64
C ASN A 50 -3.76 -9.97 4.93
N LEU A 51 -3.85 -8.89 4.15
CA LEU A 51 -5.05 -8.60 3.35
C LEU A 51 -5.36 -9.73 2.36
N ILE A 52 -4.34 -10.24 1.66
CA ILE A 52 -4.51 -11.33 0.69
C ILE A 52 -4.95 -12.62 1.40
N VAL A 53 -4.33 -12.97 2.54
CA VAL A 53 -4.71 -14.15 3.32
C VAL A 53 -6.18 -14.09 3.74
N TRP A 54 -6.62 -12.97 4.34
CA TRP A 54 -8.02 -12.82 4.74
C TRP A 54 -8.98 -12.78 3.56
N THR A 55 -8.55 -12.22 2.42
CA THR A 55 -9.33 -12.26 1.17
C THR A 55 -9.56 -13.70 0.72
N MET A 56 -8.52 -14.53 0.73
CA MET A 56 -8.63 -15.95 0.36
C MET A 56 -9.54 -16.72 1.33
N VAL A 57 -9.43 -16.45 2.63
CA VAL A 57 -10.33 -17.03 3.65
C VAL A 57 -11.78 -16.65 3.35
N CYS A 58 -12.09 -15.36 3.16
CA CYS A 58 -13.44 -14.90 2.88
C CYS A 58 -14.00 -15.52 1.59
N LEU A 59 -13.21 -15.58 0.52
CA LEU A 59 -13.64 -16.18 -0.74
C LEU A 59 -13.90 -17.69 -0.62
N SER A 60 -13.10 -18.40 0.19
CA SER A 60 -13.32 -19.82 0.45
C SER A 60 -14.66 -20.10 1.15
N LEU A 61 -15.08 -19.20 2.05
CA LEU A 61 -16.34 -19.27 2.78
C LEU A 61 -17.53 -18.76 1.96
N HIS A 62 -17.29 -17.89 0.97
CA HIS A 62 -18.31 -17.22 0.17
C HIS A 62 -18.14 -17.51 -1.33
N GLN A 63 -18.42 -18.76 -1.72
CA GLN A 63 -18.24 -19.25 -3.09
C GLN A 63 -18.95 -18.42 -4.17
N GLU A 64 -20.10 -17.82 -3.86
CA GLU A 64 -20.81 -16.93 -4.79
C GLU A 64 -19.94 -15.72 -5.19
N TRP A 65 -19.25 -15.11 -4.22
CA TRP A 65 -18.35 -13.97 -4.47
C TRP A 65 -17.08 -14.40 -5.20
N GLN A 66 -16.57 -15.61 -4.93
CA GLN A 66 -15.45 -16.18 -5.67
C GLN A 66 -15.81 -16.40 -7.15
N ILE A 67 -17.02 -16.88 -7.44
CA ILE A 67 -17.51 -17.04 -8.82
C ILE A 67 -17.63 -15.68 -9.50
N LYS A 68 -18.22 -14.68 -8.85
CA LYS A 68 -18.34 -13.32 -9.37
C LYS A 68 -16.99 -12.68 -9.68
N ALA A 69 -16.01 -12.82 -8.78
CA ALA A 69 -14.65 -12.32 -9.00
C ALA A 69 -13.99 -12.98 -10.22
N ARG A 70 -14.13 -14.31 -10.37
CA ARG A 70 -13.61 -15.04 -11.54
C ARG A 70 -14.30 -14.59 -12.84
N GLN A 71 -15.61 -14.40 -12.81
CA GLN A 71 -16.36 -13.89 -13.97
C GLN A 71 -15.90 -12.49 -14.38
N GLU A 72 -15.66 -11.60 -13.41
CA GLU A 72 -15.15 -10.26 -13.69
C GLU A 72 -13.76 -10.30 -14.35
N ILE A 73 -12.85 -11.13 -13.84
CA ILE A 73 -11.52 -11.31 -14.47
C ILE A 73 -11.66 -11.78 -15.92
N LEU A 74 -12.51 -12.79 -16.18
CA LEU A 74 -12.73 -13.30 -17.53
C LEU A 74 -13.40 -12.26 -18.44
N GLN A 75 -14.27 -11.41 -17.90
CA GLN A 75 -14.92 -10.35 -18.68
C GLN A 75 -13.93 -9.24 -19.07
N VAL A 76 -13.03 -8.86 -18.16
CA VAL A 76 -12.09 -7.76 -18.37
C VAL A 76 -10.87 -8.20 -19.17
N PHE A 77 -10.32 -9.38 -18.89
CA PHE A 77 -9.05 -9.86 -19.48
C PHE A 77 -9.22 -11.04 -20.44
N GLY A 78 -10.37 -11.73 -20.44
CA GLY A 78 -10.55 -12.95 -21.22
C GLY A 78 -9.53 -14.02 -20.83
N THR A 79 -8.83 -14.56 -21.82
CA THR A 79 -7.68 -15.47 -21.64
C THR A 79 -6.34 -14.77 -21.93
N GLY A 80 -6.33 -13.44 -22.03
CA GLY A 80 -5.14 -12.65 -22.33
C GLY A 80 -4.28 -12.36 -21.10
N GLU A 81 -3.21 -11.59 -21.32
CA GLU A 81 -2.33 -11.13 -20.25
C GLU A 81 -3.00 -10.03 -19.40
N LEU A 82 -2.65 -10.00 -18.12
CA LEU A 82 -3.05 -8.93 -17.22
C LEU A 82 -2.26 -7.66 -17.55
N HIS A 83 -2.97 -6.57 -17.84
CA HIS A 83 -2.39 -5.24 -18.05
C HIS A 83 -2.95 -4.21 -17.07
N PHE A 84 -2.18 -3.17 -16.78
CA PHE A 84 -2.51 -2.15 -15.79
C PHE A 84 -3.85 -1.45 -16.07
N GLU A 85 -4.11 -1.13 -17.34
CA GLU A 85 -5.36 -0.48 -17.77
C GLU A 85 -6.60 -1.32 -17.47
N GLY A 86 -6.48 -2.64 -17.39
CA GLY A 86 -7.58 -3.54 -17.05
C GLY A 86 -7.93 -3.53 -15.57
N LEU A 87 -6.93 -3.30 -14.69
CA LEU A 87 -7.13 -3.35 -13.24
C LEU A 87 -8.18 -2.35 -12.76
N LYS A 88 -8.27 -1.18 -13.40
CA LYS A 88 -9.26 -0.13 -13.07
C LYS A 88 -10.72 -0.56 -13.33
N HIS A 89 -10.92 -1.62 -14.10
CA HIS A 89 -12.25 -2.15 -14.44
C HIS A 89 -12.70 -3.27 -13.48
N LEU A 90 -11.88 -3.68 -12.52
CA LEU A 90 -12.17 -4.75 -11.56
C LEU A 90 -12.97 -4.25 -10.35
N LYS A 91 -14.22 -3.89 -10.58
CA LYS A 91 -15.12 -3.33 -9.56
C LYS A 91 -15.46 -4.34 -8.45
N ILE A 92 -15.78 -5.59 -8.80
CA ILE A 92 -16.13 -6.66 -7.86
C ILE A 92 -14.93 -7.01 -6.99
N ILE A 93 -13.74 -7.16 -7.57
CA ILE A 93 -12.52 -7.41 -6.78
C ILE A 93 -12.25 -6.24 -5.85
N THR A 94 -12.39 -4.99 -6.32
CA THR A 94 -12.26 -3.80 -5.47
C THR A 94 -13.26 -3.82 -4.31
N MET A 95 -14.51 -4.20 -4.56
CA MET A 95 -15.52 -4.36 -3.51
C MET A 95 -15.13 -5.44 -2.50
N ILE A 96 -14.63 -6.59 -2.95
CA ILE A 96 -14.17 -7.68 -2.08
C ILE A 96 -13.02 -7.22 -1.19
N LEU A 97 -11.98 -6.58 -1.75
CA LEU A 97 -10.84 -6.09 -0.98
C LEU A 97 -11.25 -5.05 0.06
N ASN A 98 -12.15 -4.13 -0.30
CA ASN A 98 -12.67 -3.14 0.64
C ASN A 98 -13.49 -3.78 1.77
N GLU A 99 -14.30 -4.80 1.48
CA GLU A 99 -15.08 -5.50 2.49
C GLU A 99 -14.19 -6.32 3.43
N VAL A 100 -13.13 -6.94 2.90
CA VAL A 100 -12.11 -7.62 3.72
C VAL A 100 -11.37 -6.61 4.60
N LEU A 101 -10.97 -5.45 4.07
CA LEU A 101 -10.36 -4.38 4.87
C LEU A 101 -11.30 -3.86 5.97
N ARG A 102 -12.61 -3.83 5.72
CA ARG A 102 -13.62 -3.44 6.72
C ARG A 102 -13.74 -4.45 7.86
N LEU A 103 -13.66 -5.75 7.54
CA LEU A 103 -13.82 -6.85 8.51
C LEU A 103 -12.53 -7.22 9.23
N TYR A 104 -11.42 -7.27 8.50
CA TYR A 104 -10.11 -7.77 8.94
C TYR A 104 -8.98 -6.81 8.50
N PRO A 105 -8.96 -5.55 8.99
CA PRO A 105 -7.93 -4.59 8.63
C PRO A 105 -6.56 -5.06 9.15
N PRO A 106 -5.50 -5.11 8.31
CA PRO A 106 -4.15 -5.47 8.76
C PRO A 106 -3.58 -4.49 9.79
N ALA A 107 -3.94 -3.20 9.69
CA ALA A 107 -3.57 -2.16 10.64
C ALA A 107 -4.81 -1.74 11.45
N VAL A 108 -4.94 -2.26 12.67
CA VAL A 108 -6.13 -2.06 13.53
C VAL A 108 -6.24 -0.66 14.12
N MET A 109 -5.13 0.07 14.23
CA MET A 109 -5.09 1.39 14.84
C MET A 109 -3.94 2.20 14.25
N VAL A 110 -4.17 3.51 14.10
CA VAL A 110 -3.11 4.47 13.82
C VAL A 110 -3.06 5.46 14.98
N ILE A 111 -1.94 5.48 15.70
CA ILE A 111 -1.77 6.34 16.86
C ILE A 111 -1.57 7.79 16.39
N ARG A 112 -2.21 8.72 17.08
CA ARG A 112 -2.10 10.16 16.88
C ARG A 112 -1.77 10.82 18.20
N ALA A 113 -0.90 11.82 18.16
CA ALA A 113 -0.57 12.67 19.28
C ALA A 113 -0.67 14.14 18.83
N THR A 114 -1.13 14.99 19.74
CA THR A 114 -1.15 16.45 19.59
C THR A 114 0.27 16.99 19.72
N VAL A 115 0.65 17.91 18.83
CA VAL A 115 1.97 18.60 18.88
C VAL A 115 1.89 19.86 19.73
N LYS A 116 0.66 20.33 20.00
CA LYS A 116 0.33 21.50 20.81
C LYS A 116 -1.10 21.35 21.30
N GLU A 117 -1.44 22.13 22.32
CA GLU A 117 -2.80 22.18 22.85
C GLU A 117 -3.81 22.43 21.72
N THR A 118 -4.75 21.50 21.57
CA THR A 118 -5.67 21.44 20.44
C THR A 118 -7.10 21.25 20.93
N LYS A 119 -7.98 22.17 20.54
CA LYS A 119 -9.43 22.03 20.79
C LYS A 119 -10.02 21.01 19.82
N LEU A 120 -10.53 19.89 20.33
CA LEU A 120 -11.25 18.88 19.58
C LEU A 120 -12.70 18.79 20.07
N GLY A 121 -13.62 19.33 19.26
CA GLY A 121 -15.00 19.54 19.72
C GLY A 121 -15.02 20.45 20.94
N ASP A 122 -15.63 19.98 22.03
CA ASP A 122 -15.69 20.71 23.30
C ASP A 122 -14.55 20.34 24.28
N MET A 123 -13.62 19.48 23.88
CA MET A 123 -12.47 19.07 24.71
C MET A 123 -11.18 19.79 24.30
N MET A 124 -10.37 20.13 25.30
CA MET A 124 -9.00 20.61 25.11
C MET A 124 -8.05 19.43 25.30
N ILE A 125 -7.32 19.05 24.26
CA ILE A 125 -6.31 17.99 24.29
C ILE A 125 -4.94 18.66 24.40
N PRO A 126 -4.14 18.34 25.44
CA PRO A 126 -2.85 18.98 25.68
C PRO A 126 -1.84 18.75 24.54
#